data_AF-A0A537RFX8-F1
#
_entry.id   AF-A0A537RFX8-F1
#
_cell.length_a   1.000
_cell.length_b   1.000
_cell.length_c   1.000
_cell.angle_alpha   90.00
_cell.angle_beta   90.00
_cell.angle_gamma   90.00
#
_symmetry.space_group_name_H-M   'P 1'
#
loop_
_entity.id
_entity.type
_entity.pdbx_description
1 polymer ?
#
loop_
_entity_poly.entity_id
_entity_poly.type
_entity_poly.pdbx_seq_one_letter_code
_entity_poly.pdbx_strand_id
1 'polypeptide(L)'
;MRLPVSRRRLLATAAASTALSAASGLAKPYLSRAADRPLITHGIQSGDVSVDSAVIWARADRPARMLAEVATTDSFKIIHRALFIDALPETDFTAKGLIE
;
A
#
# COMPACT_ATOMS: atom_id res chain seq x y z
N MET A 1 42.18 -36.72 -12.36
CA MET A 1 41.67 -36.29 -13.69
C MET A 1 41.60 -34.76 -13.69
N ARG A 2 42.56 -34.07 -14.31
CA ARG A 2 42.61 -32.59 -14.34
C ARG A 2 41.91 -32.12 -15.62
N LEU A 3 40.79 -31.40 -15.49
CA LEU A 3 40.13 -30.80 -16.66
C LEU A 3 41.01 -29.64 -17.17
N PRO A 4 41.51 -29.67 -18.42
CA PRO A 4 42.30 -28.57 -18.95
C PRO A 4 41.42 -27.32 -19.08
N VAL A 5 41.89 -26.23 -18.48
CA VAL A 5 41.19 -24.93 -18.53
C VAL A 5 41.44 -24.31 -19.92
N SER A 6 40.42 -24.35 -20.78
CA SER A 6 40.45 -23.71 -22.10
C SER A 6 39.99 -22.25 -22.00
N ARG A 7 40.70 -21.33 -22.68
CA ARG A 7 40.36 -19.90 -22.76
C ARG A 7 38.90 -19.66 -23.17
N ARG A 8 38.41 -20.45 -24.15
CA ARG A 8 37.02 -20.40 -24.62
C ARG A 8 36.03 -20.71 -23.50
N ARG A 9 36.36 -21.69 -22.66
CA ARG A 9 35.51 -22.13 -21.54
C ARG A 9 35.46 -21.08 -20.44
N LEU A 10 36.61 -20.47 -20.12
CA LEU A 10 36.67 -19.35 -19.19
C LEU A 10 35.83 -18.15 -19.66
N LEU A 11 35.96 -17.76 -20.93
CA LEU A 11 35.18 -16.64 -21.48
C LEU A 11 33.68 -16.94 -21.52
N ALA A 12 33.29 -18.16 -21.90
CA ALA A 12 31.89 -18.58 -21.88
C ALA A 12 31.31 -18.57 -20.46
N THR A 13 32.06 -19.04 -19.46
CA THR A 13 31.63 -19.03 -18.06
C THR A 13 31.57 -17.60 -17.51
N ALA A 14 32.53 -16.74 -17.84
CA ALA A 14 32.51 -15.33 -17.43
C ALA A 14 31.29 -14.59 -18.02
N ALA A 15 31.03 -14.74 -19.31
CA ALA A 15 29.87 -14.14 -19.97
C ALA A 15 28.53 -14.67 -19.42
N ALA A 16 28.45 -15.97 -19.11
CA ALA A 16 27.26 -16.56 -18.48
C ALA A 16 27.03 -15.99 -17.06
N SER A 17 28.11 -15.81 -16.28
CA SER A 17 28.01 -15.26 -14.92
C SER A 17 27.57 -13.80 -14.89
N THR A 18 28.01 -12.98 -15.84
CA THR A 18 27.58 -11.57 -15.96
C THR A 18 26.15 -11.44 -16.48
N ALA A 19 25.72 -12.32 -17.39
CA ALA A 19 24.34 -12.34 -17.85
C ALA A 19 23.37 -12.74 -16.73
N LEU A 20 23.74 -13.72 -15.90
CA LEU A 20 22.91 -14.15 -14.77
C LEU A 20 22.80 -13.09 -13.67
N SER A 21 23.90 -12.38 -13.35
CA SER A 21 23.86 -11.29 -12.39
C SER A 21 23.08 -10.08 -12.91
N ALA A 22 23.17 -9.75 -14.20
CA ALA A 22 22.36 -8.70 -14.81
C ALA A 22 20.86 -9.06 -14.82
N ALA A 23 20.51 -10.33 -15.03
CA ALA A 23 19.12 -10.80 -15.00
C ALA A 23 18.53 -10.91 -13.58
N SER A 24 19.37 -11.00 -12.53
CA SER A 24 18.94 -11.13 -11.13
C SER A 24 18.09 -9.96 -10.62
N GLY A 25 18.13 -8.80 -11.28
CA GLY A 25 17.30 -7.63 -10.96
C GLY A 25 15.89 -7.64 -11.55
N LEU A 26 15.57 -8.59 -12.45
CA LEU A 26 14.30 -8.60 -13.20
C LEU A 26 13.12 -9.18 -12.41
N ALA A 27 13.39 -9.98 -11.38
CA ALA A 27 12.36 -10.55 -10.51
C ALA A 27 12.48 -9.96 -9.10
N LYS A 28 11.85 -8.80 -8.88
CA LYS A 28 11.68 -8.19 -7.55
C LYS A 28 10.21 -8.30 -7.12
N PRO A 29 9.74 -9.48 -6.69
CA PRO A 29 8.39 -9.58 -6.16
C PRO A 29 8.27 -8.65 -4.94
N TYR A 30 7.23 -7.82 -4.91
CA TYR A 30 6.93 -7.03 -3.73
C TYR A 30 6.51 -7.97 -2.59
N LEU A 31 7.17 -7.84 -1.44
CA LEU A 31 6.74 -8.55 -0.24
C LEU A 31 5.46 -7.91 0.28
N SER A 32 4.33 -8.62 0.19
CA SER A 32 3.08 -8.17 0.79
C SER A 32 3.17 -8.23 2.31
N ARG A 33 3.18 -7.07 2.96
CA ARG A 33 3.10 -6.94 4.43
C ARG A 33 1.64 -6.91 4.87
N ALA A 34 0.88 -7.95 4.51
CA ALA A 34 -0.56 -8.01 4.77
C ALA A 34 -0.90 -7.91 6.28
N ALA A 35 -0.05 -8.50 7.13
CA ALA A 35 -0.19 -8.45 8.59
C ALA A 35 0.07 -7.06 9.20
N ASP A 36 0.72 -6.15 8.46
CA ASP A 36 1.06 -4.81 8.95
C ASP A 36 0.00 -3.76 8.56
N ARG A 37 -1.04 -4.16 7.81
CA ARG A 37 -2.11 -3.25 7.40
C ARG A 37 -2.93 -2.81 8.61
N PRO A 38 -3.23 -1.51 8.76
CA PRO A 38 -4.14 -1.04 9.79
C PRO A 38 -5.52 -1.70 9.67
N LEU A 39 -6.14 -1.99 10.82
CA LEU A 39 -7.47 -2.57 10.91
C LEU A 39 -8.45 -1.54 11.45
N ILE A 40 -9.64 -1.46 10.85
CA ILE A 40 -10.77 -0.72 11.41
C ILE A 40 -11.39 -1.58 12.52
N THR A 41 -11.25 -1.14 13.76
CA THR A 41 -11.61 -1.94 14.94
C THR A 41 -13.03 -1.71 15.44
N HIS A 42 -13.61 -0.54 15.13
CA HIS A 42 -14.91 -0.09 15.66
C HIS A 42 -15.93 0.21 14.56
N GLY A 43 -15.69 -0.30 13.35
CA GLY A 43 -16.49 0.04 12.17
C GLY A 43 -16.29 1.49 11.70
N ILE A 44 -17.25 1.96 10.92
CA ILE A 44 -17.32 3.30 10.35
C ILE A 44 -18.65 3.95 10.75
N GLN A 45 -18.68 5.28 10.84
CA GLN A 45 -19.89 6.04 11.12
C GLN A 45 -19.93 7.34 10.31
N SER A 46 -21.13 7.78 9.96
CA SER A 46 -21.42 9.10 9.37
C SER A 46 -22.46 9.85 10.21
N GLY A 47 -22.28 11.16 10.38
CA GLY A 47 -23.13 12.01 11.23
C GLY A 47 -23.01 13.50 10.91
N ASP A 48 -23.63 14.35 11.73
CA ASP A 48 -23.64 15.83 11.59
C ASP A 48 -23.88 16.28 10.14
N VAL A 49 -24.94 15.75 9.53
CA VAL A 49 -25.25 15.93 8.11
C VAL A 49 -25.92 17.28 7.87
N SER A 50 -25.41 18.02 6.88
CA SER A 50 -25.97 19.25 6.31
C SER A 50 -26.46 18.99 4.87
N VAL A 51 -26.87 20.05 4.17
CA VAL A 51 -27.26 20.00 2.75
C VAL A 51 -26.10 19.56 1.85
N ASP A 52 -24.88 19.98 2.19
CA ASP A 52 -23.67 19.82 1.38
C ASP A 52 -22.52 19.14 2.13
N SER A 53 -22.69 18.81 3.41
CA SER A 53 -21.60 18.26 4.22
C SER A 53 -22.03 17.12 5.14
N ALA A 54 -21.06 16.31 5.57
CA ALA A 54 -21.24 15.32 6.63
C ALA A 54 -19.92 15.06 7.35
N VAL A 55 -20.00 14.63 8.61
CA VAL A 55 -18.83 14.12 9.34
C VAL A 55 -18.71 12.62 9.12
N ILE A 56 -17.50 12.16 8.81
CA ILE A 56 -17.13 10.74 8.74
C ILE A 56 -16.17 10.42 9.89
N TRP A 57 -16.38 9.26 10.50
CA TRP A 57 -15.57 8.76 11.61
C TRP A 57 -15.20 7.29 11.42
N ALA A 58 -13.95 6.95 11.77
CA ALA A 58 -13.51 5.58 11.98
C ALA A 58 -12.35 5.54 12.99
N ARG A 59 -12.05 4.34 13.51
CA ARG A 59 -10.91 4.11 14.40
C ARG A 59 -10.02 2.97 13.90
N ALA A 60 -8.72 3.22 13.84
CA ALA A 60 -7.69 2.24 13.52
C ALA A 60 -7.11 1.55 14.78
N ASP A 61 -6.42 0.43 14.60
CA ASP A 61 -5.68 -0.29 15.65
C ASP A 61 -4.29 0.30 15.94
N ARG A 62 -3.77 1.16 15.05
CA ARG A 62 -2.40 1.70 15.07
C ARG A 62 -2.33 3.03 14.31
N PRO A 63 -1.20 3.77 14.35
CA PRO A 63 -1.01 4.97 13.55
C PRO A 63 -1.28 4.70 12.07
N ALA A 64 -2.19 5.45 11.48
CA ALA A 64 -2.61 5.29 10.09
C ALA A 64 -3.11 6.60 9.50
N ARG A 65 -3.26 6.65 8.18
CA ARG A 65 -3.94 7.73 7.46
C ARG A 65 -5.15 7.16 6.75
N MET A 66 -6.34 7.61 7.14
CA MET A 66 -7.61 7.26 6.51
C MET A 66 -7.80 8.08 5.25
N LEU A 67 -8.24 7.42 4.16
CA LEU A 67 -8.83 8.07 3.00
C LEU A 67 -10.34 7.82 3.08
N ALA A 68 -11.12 8.90 3.23
CA ALA A 68 -12.57 8.86 3.14
C ALA A 68 -12.99 9.28 1.73
N GLU A 69 -13.79 8.47 1.06
CA GLU A 69 -14.33 8.75 -0.28
C GLU A 69 -15.85 8.75 -0.25
N VAL A 70 -16.47 9.64 -1.03
CA VAL A 70 -17.93 9.73 -1.17
C VAL A 70 -18.31 9.55 -2.62
N ALA A 71 -19.22 8.61 -2.84
CA ALA A 71 -19.83 8.33 -4.13
C ALA A 71 -21.35 8.25 -3.97
N THR A 72 -22.07 8.50 -5.06
CA THR A 72 -23.54 8.36 -5.12
C THR A 72 -23.97 6.93 -5.49
N THR A 73 -23.02 6.03 -5.73
CA THR A 73 -23.26 4.62 -6.05
C THR A 73 -22.36 3.73 -5.19
N ASP A 74 -22.85 2.54 -4.89
CA ASP A 74 -22.13 1.48 -4.16
C ASP A 74 -20.87 0.96 -4.88
N SER A 75 -20.76 1.22 -6.19
CA SER A 75 -19.61 0.83 -6.99
C SER A 75 -18.38 1.70 -6.77
N PHE A 76 -18.54 2.92 -6.21
CA PHE A 76 -17.46 3.90 -6.04
C PHE A 76 -16.66 4.21 -7.33
N LYS A 77 -17.23 3.96 -8.52
CA LYS A 77 -16.56 4.24 -9.80
C LYS A 77 -16.33 5.74 -10.05
N ILE A 78 -17.22 6.58 -9.51
CA ILE A 78 -17.14 8.04 -9.61
C ILE A 78 -17.11 8.57 -8.18
N ILE A 79 -15.94 9.06 -7.77
CA ILE A 79 -15.74 9.69 -6.47
C ILE A 79 -16.03 11.18 -6.61
N HIS A 80 -16.98 11.68 -5.83
CA HIS A 80 -17.38 13.09 -5.84
C HIS A 80 -16.56 13.94 -4.87
N ARG A 81 -16.15 13.34 -3.74
CA ARG A 81 -15.35 13.97 -2.68
C ARG A 81 -14.41 12.95 -2.05
N ALA A 82 -13.26 13.42 -1.61
CA ALA A 82 -12.31 12.62 -0.85
C ALA A 82 -11.53 13.49 0.13
N LEU A 83 -11.17 12.91 1.28
CA LEU A 83 -10.38 13.57 2.31
C LEU A 83 -9.40 12.58 2.96
N PHE A 84 -8.19 13.04 3.26
CA PHE A 84 -7.25 12.31 4.09
C PHE A 84 -7.30 12.82 5.54
N ILE A 85 -7.37 11.90 6.50
CA ILE A 85 -7.44 12.19 7.93
C ILE A 85 -6.45 11.29 8.66
N ASP A 86 -5.60 11.87 9.50
CA ASP A 86 -4.63 11.11 10.29
C ASP A 86 -5.30 10.51 11.55
N ALA A 87 -5.09 9.21 11.75
CA ALA A 87 -5.48 8.45 12.93
C ALA A 87 -4.22 8.21 13.77
N LEU A 88 -3.89 9.15 14.65
CA LEU A 88 -2.65 9.13 15.42
C LEU A 88 -2.91 8.84 16.91
N PRO A 89 -1.88 8.47 17.70
CA PRO A 89 -2.06 8.18 19.12
C PRO A 89 -2.74 9.31 19.91
N GLU A 90 -2.53 10.57 19.52
CA GLU A 90 -3.07 11.75 20.23
C GLU A 90 -4.60 11.85 20.13
N THR A 91 -5.21 11.22 19.12
CA THR A 91 -6.65 11.12 18.94
C THR A 91 -7.18 9.71 19.22
N ASP A 92 -6.43 8.88 19.95
CA ASP A 92 -6.77 7.48 20.22
C ASP A 92 -7.01 6.66 18.93
N PHE A 93 -6.20 6.95 17.91
CA PHE A 93 -6.29 6.38 16.55
C PHE A 93 -7.65 6.61 15.87
N THR A 94 -8.38 7.64 16.28
CA THR A 94 -9.62 8.05 15.62
C THR A 94 -9.33 9.03 14.51
N ALA A 95 -9.93 8.78 13.34
CA ALA A 95 -9.96 9.70 12.23
C ALA A 95 -11.38 10.26 12.10
N LYS A 96 -11.53 11.55 12.41
CA LYS A 96 -12.77 12.31 12.29
C LYS A 96 -12.56 13.47 11.33
N GLY A 97 -13.38 13.59 10.30
CA GLY A 97 -13.29 14.69 9.35
C GLY A 97 -14.62 15.06 8.75
N LEU A 98 -14.78 16.35 8.45
CA LEU A 98 -15.90 16.89 7.70
C LEU A 98 -15.61 16.75 6.21
N ILE A 99 -16.56 16.22 5.45
CA ILE A 99 -16.54 16.18 4.00
C ILE A 99 -17.62 17.13 3.47
N GLU A 100 -17.24 18.03 2.57
CA GLU A 100 -18.05 19.08 1.91
C GLU A 100 -17.92 18.92 0.38
#